data_AF-A0A963B7R6-F1
#
_entry.id   AF-A0A963B7R6-F1
#
_cell.length_a   1.000
_cell.length_b   1.000
_cell.length_c   1.000
_cell.angle_alpha   90.00
_cell.angle_beta   90.00
_cell.angle_gamma   90.00
#
_symmetry.space_group_name_H-M   'P 1'
#
loop_
_entity.id
_entity.type
_entity.pdbx_description
1 polymer ?
#
loop_
_entity_poly.entity_id
_entity_poly.type
_entity_poly.pdbx_seq_one_letter_code
_entity_poly.pdbx_strand_id
1 'polypeptide(L)'
;MNADAMIAILKTLKLFGMAGTIADMADQSSPAYRQAVPVLESLLKAEVAERRVRSINYQMKVARFPAYRDLAGFDFTQSTVDEALVRSLHRCEFLEDAQNIVFVGGPGTGKTHLATAIAVQAIQHHRYRVRFLPVIELVNALEQEKHAGKQGRLANRLVHTDLVIFDELGYLQPPCPVAQLAATQF
;
A
#
# COMPACT_ATOMS: atom_id res chain seq x y z
N MET A 1 -5.98 -19.00 21.35
CA MET A 1 -6.35 -19.02 19.92
C MET A 1 -6.82 -20.44 19.55
N ASN A 2 -7.81 -20.63 18.66
CA ASN A 2 -8.25 -21.97 18.25
C ASN A 2 -7.21 -22.64 17.34
N ALA A 3 -7.16 -23.99 17.31
CA ALA A 3 -6.22 -24.75 16.49
C ALA A 3 -6.32 -24.38 14.99
N ASP A 4 -7.54 -24.20 14.49
CA ASP A 4 -7.80 -23.78 13.10
C ASP A 4 -7.18 -22.42 12.76
N ALA A 5 -7.21 -21.48 13.71
CA ALA A 5 -6.59 -20.16 13.53
C ALA A 5 -5.05 -20.25 13.50
N MET A 6 -4.45 -21.13 14.30
CA MET A 6 -3.00 -21.41 14.24
C MET A 6 -2.63 -22.03 12.89
N ILE A 7 -3.41 -22.99 12.41
CA ILE A 7 -3.21 -23.67 11.11
C ILE A 7 -3.33 -22.65 9.97
N ALA A 8 -4.32 -21.77 10.01
CA ALA A 8 -4.48 -20.70 9.03
C ALA A 8 -3.25 -19.77 9.01
N ILE A 9 -2.78 -19.32 10.17
CA ILE A 9 -1.57 -18.48 10.27
C ILE A 9 -0.35 -19.21 9.69
N LEU A 10 -0.12 -20.47 10.07
CA LEU A 10 1.00 -21.27 9.55
C LEU A 10 0.95 -21.43 8.03
N LYS A 11 -0.24 -21.65 7.45
CA LYS A 11 -0.43 -21.70 5.99
C LYS A 11 -0.09 -20.36 5.33
N THR A 12 -0.53 -19.23 5.90
CA THR A 12 -0.13 -17.90 5.39
C THR A 12 1.38 -17.65 5.49
N LEU A 13 2.05 -18.23 6.49
CA LEU A 13 3.50 -18.19 6.64
C LEU A 13 4.24 -19.17 5.71
N LYS A 14 3.52 -19.99 4.93
CA LYS A 14 4.01 -21.09 4.08
C LYS A 14 4.66 -22.25 4.85
N LEU A 15 4.28 -22.46 6.11
CA LEU A 15 4.78 -23.53 6.97
C LEU A 15 3.83 -24.75 6.96
N PHE A 16 3.67 -25.36 5.78
CA PHE A 16 2.67 -26.42 5.57
C PHE A 16 2.93 -27.69 6.39
N GLY A 17 4.19 -28.08 6.60
CA GLY A 17 4.54 -29.24 7.41
C GLY A 17 4.12 -29.08 8.88
N MET A 18 4.44 -27.93 9.47
CA MET A 18 4.02 -27.61 10.85
C MET A 18 2.50 -27.53 10.99
N ALA A 19 1.81 -26.98 9.98
CA ALA A 19 0.36 -26.90 9.96
C ALA A 19 -0.31 -28.28 9.97
N GLY A 20 0.24 -29.26 9.24
CA GLY A 20 -0.23 -30.64 9.25
C GLY A 20 -0.05 -31.31 10.61
N THR A 21 1.17 -31.23 11.18
CA THR A 21 1.45 -31.85 12.49
C THR A 21 0.63 -31.25 13.63
N ILE A 22 0.35 -29.95 13.60
CA ILE A 22 -0.52 -29.32 14.59
C ILE A 22 -1.98 -29.79 14.47
N ALA A 23 -2.47 -30.08 13.26
CA ALA A 23 -3.80 -30.64 13.07
C ALA A 23 -3.91 -32.03 13.71
N ASP A 24 -2.93 -32.91 13.43
CA ASP A 24 -2.89 -34.26 14.00
C ASP A 24 -2.79 -34.24 15.53
N MET A 25 -1.97 -33.33 16.09
CA MET A 25 -1.81 -33.17 17.54
C MET A 25 -3.03 -32.56 18.21
N ALA A 26 -3.76 -31.68 17.53
CA ALA A 26 -5.00 -31.09 18.02
C ALA A 26 -6.10 -32.16 18.12
N ASP A 27 -6.24 -33.02 17.11
CA ASP A 27 -7.19 -34.14 17.10
C ASP A 27 -6.88 -35.15 18.22
N GLN A 28 -5.60 -35.41 18.48
CA GLN A 28 -5.16 -36.29 19.56
C GLN A 28 -5.33 -35.69 20.96
N SER A 29 -5.58 -34.37 21.08
CA SER A 29 -5.86 -33.68 22.36
C SER A 29 -4.86 -33.96 23.49
N SER A 30 -3.59 -34.16 23.16
CA SER A 30 -2.53 -34.52 24.12
C SER A 30 -2.31 -33.41 25.18
N PRO A 31 -2.05 -33.75 26.45
CA PRO A 31 -1.71 -32.77 27.50
C PRO A 31 -0.49 -31.91 27.15
N ALA A 32 0.52 -32.50 26.48
CA ALA A 32 1.72 -31.79 26.06
C ALA A 32 1.41 -30.71 24.99
N TYR A 33 0.50 -31.01 24.06
CA TYR A 33 0.03 -30.05 23.08
C TYR A 33 -0.65 -28.86 23.76
N ARG A 34 -1.58 -29.11 24.69
CA ARG A 34 -2.29 -28.04 25.44
C ARG A 34 -1.33 -27.12 26.19
N GLN A 35 -0.24 -27.66 26.74
CA GLN A 35 0.79 -26.86 27.42
C GLN A 35 1.66 -26.05 26.44
N ALA A 36 1.88 -26.56 25.22
CA ALA A 36 2.67 -25.89 24.19
C ALA A 36 1.90 -24.77 23.45
N VAL A 37 0.56 -24.84 23.40
CA VAL A 37 -0.29 -23.88 22.67
C VAL A 37 0.03 -22.40 22.99
N PRO A 38 0.15 -21.96 24.26
CA PRO A 38 0.45 -20.56 24.57
C PRO A 38 1.82 -20.10 24.03
N VAL A 39 2.82 -20.98 24.10
CA VAL A 39 4.17 -20.70 23.59
C VAL A 39 4.14 -20.56 22.07
N LEU A 40 3.50 -21.51 21.39
CA LEU A 40 3.32 -21.47 19.94
C LEU A 40 2.54 -20.23 19.51
N GLU A 41 1.49 -19.86 20.23
CA GLU A 41 0.72 -18.65 19.95
C GLU A 41 1.59 -17.38 20.06
N SER A 42 2.44 -17.28 21.11
CA SER A 42 3.36 -16.16 21.28
C SER A 42 4.38 -16.08 20.13
N LEU A 43 4.97 -17.22 19.75
CA LEU A 43 5.94 -17.28 18.65
C LEU A 43 5.31 -16.90 17.30
N LEU A 44 4.10 -17.41 17.01
CA LEU A 44 3.37 -17.06 15.79
C LEU A 44 3.01 -15.59 15.74
N LYS A 45 2.58 -15.00 16.86
CA LYS A 45 2.32 -13.55 16.94
C LYS A 45 3.57 -12.73 16.67
N ALA A 46 4.71 -13.11 17.25
CA ALA A 46 5.99 -12.45 17.04
C ALA A 46 6.43 -12.50 15.57
N GLU A 47 6.39 -13.68 14.94
CA GLU A 47 6.76 -13.87 13.54
C GLU A 47 5.85 -13.05 12.59
N VAL A 48 4.54 -13.07 12.82
CA VAL A 48 3.59 -12.28 12.03
C VAL A 48 3.85 -10.78 12.18
N ALA A 49 4.14 -10.31 13.40
CA ALA A 49 4.46 -8.92 13.66
C ALA A 49 5.76 -8.49 12.95
N GLU A 50 6.81 -9.30 13.03
CA GLU A 50 8.08 -9.00 12.37
C GLU A 50 7.95 -8.98 10.85
N ARG A 51 7.28 -9.98 10.25
CA ARG A 51 7.01 -9.99 8.80
C ARG A 51 6.19 -8.79 8.37
N ARG A 52 5.22 -8.36 9.18
CA ARG A 52 4.42 -7.15 8.92
C ARG A 52 5.32 -5.92 8.87
N VAL A 53 6.16 -5.72 9.88
CA VAL A 53 7.10 -4.58 9.94
C VAL A 53 8.06 -4.62 8.74
N ARG A 54 8.60 -5.80 8.41
CA ARG A 54 9.51 -5.97 7.26
C ARG A 54 8.81 -5.66 5.93
N SER A 55 7.57 -6.09 5.76
CA SER A 55 6.79 -5.83 4.55
C SER A 55 6.49 -4.34 4.38
N ILE A 56 6.05 -3.66 5.45
CA ILE A 56 5.82 -2.20 5.44
C ILE A 56 7.12 -1.47 5.10
N ASN A 57 8.22 -1.77 5.80
CA ASN A 57 9.52 -1.14 5.53
C ASN A 57 10.00 -1.35 4.10
N TYR A 58 9.76 -2.55 3.53
CA TYR A 58 10.05 -2.81 2.13
C TYR A 58 9.20 -1.94 1.22
N GLN A 59 7.86 -1.91 1.37
CA GLN A 59 6.99 -1.11 0.51
C GLN A 59 7.29 0.38 0.64
N MET A 60 7.54 0.89 1.85
CA MET A 60 7.96 2.27 2.08
C MET A 60 9.24 2.63 1.30
N LYS A 61 10.22 1.70 1.25
CA LYS A 61 11.45 1.89 0.45
C LYS A 61 11.17 1.86 -1.06
N VAL A 62 10.33 0.94 -1.54
CA VAL A 62 10.06 0.83 -2.98
C VAL A 62 9.12 1.93 -3.48
N ALA A 63 8.28 2.50 -2.62
CA ALA A 63 7.40 3.61 -2.97
C ALA A 63 8.17 4.89 -3.34
N ARG A 64 9.43 5.03 -2.92
CA ARG A 64 10.33 6.16 -3.26
C ARG A 64 9.72 7.54 -3.00
N PHE A 65 9.14 7.73 -1.82
CA PHE A 65 8.59 9.03 -1.45
C PHE A 65 9.69 10.10 -1.35
N PRO A 66 9.48 11.31 -1.91
CA PRO A 66 10.43 12.42 -1.78
C PRO A 66 10.67 12.83 -0.31
N ALA A 67 9.64 12.73 0.52
CA ALA A 67 9.70 12.96 1.96
C ALA A 67 8.61 12.14 2.66
N TYR A 68 8.89 11.62 3.87
CA TYR A 68 7.83 11.02 4.70
C TYR A 68 6.91 12.13 5.18
N ARG A 69 5.65 12.11 4.73
CA ARG A 69 4.62 13.06 5.14
C ARG A 69 3.35 12.32 5.52
N ASP A 70 2.75 12.74 6.62
CA ASP A 70 1.55 12.15 7.19
C ASP A 70 0.45 13.21 7.26
N LEU A 71 -0.81 12.79 7.19
CA LEU A 71 -1.95 13.70 7.20
C LEU A 71 -2.03 14.51 8.50
N ALA A 72 -1.55 13.95 9.61
CA ALA A 72 -1.49 14.63 10.90
C ALA A 72 -0.60 15.89 10.88
N GLY A 73 0.36 15.97 9.96
CA GLY A 73 1.24 17.13 9.77
C GLY A 73 0.73 18.14 8.74
N PHE A 74 -0.47 17.95 8.18
CA PHE A 74 -1.05 18.84 7.19
C PHE A 74 -1.95 19.89 7.86
N ASP A 75 -1.67 21.17 7.62
CA ASP A 75 -2.49 22.27 8.12
C ASP A 75 -3.63 22.57 7.15
N PHE A 76 -4.82 22.07 7.48
CA PHE A 76 -6.05 22.32 6.72
C PHE A 76 -6.52 23.78 6.81
N THR A 77 -6.02 24.57 7.77
CA THR A 77 -6.41 26.00 7.87
C THR A 77 -5.73 26.87 6.81
N GLN A 78 -4.62 26.40 6.25
CA GLN A 78 -3.85 27.10 5.21
C GLN A 78 -4.19 26.65 3.79
N SER A 79 -5.14 25.72 3.64
CA SER A 79 -5.51 25.13 2.36
C SER A 79 -7.03 25.17 2.18
N THR A 80 -7.50 25.54 0.99
CA THR A 80 -8.91 25.63 0.58
C THR A 80 -9.57 24.26 0.34
N VAL A 81 -8.93 23.19 0.79
CA VAL A 81 -9.30 21.81 0.51
C VAL A 81 -10.43 21.36 1.40
N ASP A 82 -11.38 20.62 0.84
CA ASP A 82 -12.42 19.95 1.62
C ASP A 82 -11.80 18.87 2.53
N GLU A 83 -11.70 19.18 3.82
CA GLU A 83 -11.16 18.28 4.84
C GLU A 83 -11.98 16.98 4.95
N ALA A 84 -13.31 17.05 4.78
CA ALA A 84 -14.16 15.87 4.86
C ALA A 84 -13.85 14.88 3.73
N LEU A 85 -13.64 15.40 2.51
CA LEU A 85 -13.22 14.61 1.37
C LEU A 85 -11.81 14.05 1.55
N VAL A 86 -10.84 14.84 2.02
CA VAL A 86 -9.48 14.32 2.26
C VAL A 86 -9.47 13.22 3.31
N ARG A 87 -10.25 13.36 4.38
CA ARG A 87 -10.37 12.33 5.41
C ARG A 87 -11.05 11.06 4.90
N SER A 88 -12.02 11.16 3.97
CA SER A 88 -12.60 9.97 3.34
C SER A 88 -11.60 9.30 2.41
N LEU A 89 -10.86 10.06 1.60
CA LEU A 89 -9.77 9.55 0.75
C LEU A 89 -8.66 8.89 1.57
N HIS A 90 -8.35 9.42 2.76
CA HIS A 90 -7.39 8.81 3.68
C HIS A 90 -7.80 7.41 4.16
N ARG A 91 -9.10 7.07 4.15
CA ARG A 91 -9.56 5.70 4.46
C ARG A 91 -9.27 4.69 3.34
N CYS A 92 -8.80 5.17 2.18
CA CYS A 92 -8.46 4.35 1.03
C CYS A 92 -9.63 3.52 0.45
N GLU A 93 -10.88 3.84 0.80
CA GLU A 93 -12.09 3.16 0.29
C GLU A 93 -12.18 3.28 -1.25
N PHE A 94 -11.68 4.39 -1.82
CA PHE A 94 -11.62 4.61 -3.26
C PHE A 94 -10.81 3.55 -4.04
N LEU A 95 -9.88 2.84 -3.38
CA LEU A 95 -9.11 1.76 -4.01
C LEU A 95 -9.94 0.50 -4.23
N GLU A 96 -10.94 0.25 -3.38
CA GLU A 96 -11.85 -0.90 -3.54
C GLU A 96 -12.76 -0.69 -4.76
N ASP A 97 -13.20 0.56 -4.98
CA ASP A 97 -14.03 0.96 -6.12
C ASP A 97 -13.23 1.30 -7.39
N ALA A 98 -11.90 1.13 -7.37
CA ALA A 98 -10.99 1.48 -8.46
C ALA A 98 -11.17 2.92 -8.99
N GLN A 99 -11.45 3.87 -8.10
CA GLN A 99 -11.64 5.27 -8.46
C GLN A 99 -10.31 6.03 -8.58
N ASN A 100 -10.25 6.94 -9.53
CA ASN A 100 -9.07 7.80 -9.75
C ASN A 100 -9.25 9.13 -9.03
N ILE A 101 -8.23 9.57 -8.30
CA ILE A 101 -8.23 10.87 -7.62
C ILE A 101 -7.33 11.83 -8.38
N VAL A 102 -7.81 13.06 -8.59
CA VAL A 102 -7.01 14.12 -9.21
C VAL A 102 -7.01 15.35 -8.32
N PHE A 103 -5.82 15.73 -7.84
CA PHE A 103 -5.62 16.95 -7.08
C PHE A 103 -5.33 18.12 -8.03
N VAL A 104 -6.19 19.15 -8.03
CA VAL A 104 -6.08 20.30 -8.94
C VAL A 104 -5.94 21.60 -8.17
N GLY A 105 -4.87 22.36 -8.39
CA GLY A 105 -4.76 23.72 -7.84
C GLY A 105 -3.37 24.35 -8.01
N GLY A 106 -3.18 25.56 -7.50
CA GLY A 106 -1.94 26.34 -7.64
C GLY A 106 -0.70 25.72 -6.97
N PRO A 107 0.53 26.08 -7.37
CA PRO A 107 1.74 25.57 -6.73
C PRO A 107 1.76 25.91 -5.23
N GLY A 108 2.32 25.02 -4.40
CA GLY A 108 2.44 25.26 -2.95
C GLY A 108 1.21 24.92 -2.11
N THR A 109 0.08 24.50 -2.70
CA THR A 109 -1.14 24.14 -1.94
C THR A 109 -1.08 22.78 -1.23
N GLY A 110 0.05 22.08 -1.31
CA GLY A 110 0.28 20.82 -0.59
C GLY A 110 -0.28 19.56 -1.25
N LYS A 111 -0.57 19.58 -2.56
CA LYS A 111 -1.01 18.40 -3.34
C LYS A 111 -0.11 17.18 -3.17
N THR A 112 1.20 17.36 -3.37
CA THR A 112 2.19 16.29 -3.18
C THR A 112 2.22 15.78 -1.74
N HIS A 113 1.97 16.65 -0.76
CA HIS A 113 1.86 16.26 0.65
C HIS A 113 0.65 15.33 0.84
N LEU A 114 -0.54 15.74 0.39
CA LEU A 114 -1.76 14.96 0.53
C LEU A 114 -1.67 13.61 -0.20
N ALA A 115 -1.14 13.61 -1.42
CA ALA A 115 -0.90 12.38 -2.17
C ALA A 115 0.05 11.43 -1.41
N THR A 116 1.14 11.96 -0.84
CA THR A 116 2.07 11.17 -0.03
C THR A 116 1.42 10.64 1.25
N ALA A 117 0.63 11.45 1.95
CA ALA A 117 -0.06 11.04 3.16
C ALA A 117 -1.02 9.87 2.90
N ILE A 118 -1.83 9.96 1.85
CA ILE A 118 -2.72 8.86 1.43
C ILE A 118 -1.91 7.61 1.06
N ALA A 119 -0.78 7.78 0.36
CA ALA A 119 0.09 6.67 0.00
C ALA A 119 0.68 5.95 1.21
N VAL A 120 1.15 6.72 2.20
CA VAL A 120 1.70 6.20 3.45
C VAL A 120 0.63 5.42 4.20
N GLN A 121 -0.59 5.97 4.29
CA GLN A 121 -1.73 5.32 4.91
C GLN A 121 -2.10 4.00 4.21
N ALA A 122 -2.15 4.00 2.88
CA ALA A 122 -2.40 2.80 2.05
C ALA A 122 -1.36 1.69 2.32
N ILE A 123 -0.08 2.04 2.48
CA ILE A 123 0.98 1.07 2.81
C ILE A 123 0.87 0.57 4.25
N GLN A 124 0.71 1.45 5.22
CA GLN A 124 0.79 1.09 6.65
C GLN A 124 -0.43 0.32 7.14
N HIS A 125 -1.62 0.73 6.71
CA HIS A 125 -2.89 0.17 7.17
C HIS A 125 -3.39 -0.95 6.26
N HIS A 126 -3.39 -0.73 4.95
CA HIS A 126 -3.98 -1.66 3.98
C HIS A 126 -2.95 -2.59 3.31
N ARG A 127 -1.65 -2.30 3.46
CA ARG A 127 -0.54 -3.08 2.87
C ARG A 127 -0.57 -3.10 1.35
N TYR A 128 -1.17 -2.07 0.75
CA TYR A 128 -1.17 -1.90 -0.69
C TYR A 128 0.23 -1.64 -1.21
N ARG A 129 0.48 -2.13 -2.42
CA ARG A 129 1.69 -1.85 -3.18
C ARG A 129 1.49 -0.49 -3.81
N VAL A 130 2.22 0.50 -3.29
CA VAL A 130 2.14 1.87 -3.79
C VAL A 130 3.43 2.26 -4.49
N ARG A 131 3.31 3.08 -5.55
CA ARG A 131 4.45 3.67 -6.26
C ARG A 131 4.22 5.15 -6.47
N PHE A 132 5.21 5.95 -6.06
CA PHE A 132 5.30 7.35 -6.42
C PHE A 132 6.18 7.49 -7.65
N LEU A 133 5.65 8.11 -8.71
CA LEU A 133 6.34 8.29 -9.98
C LEU A 133 6.14 9.72 -10.47
N PRO A 134 7.18 10.57 -10.39
CA PRO A 134 7.18 11.85 -11.10
C PRO A 134 6.99 11.59 -12.60
N VAL A 135 6.15 12.38 -13.25
CA VAL A 135 5.85 12.21 -14.69
C VAL A 135 7.11 12.29 -15.55
N ILE A 136 8.05 13.17 -15.19
CA ILE A 136 9.33 13.32 -15.89
C ILE A 136 10.17 12.02 -15.79
N GLU A 137 10.22 11.39 -14.61
CA GLU A 137 10.92 10.11 -14.44
C GLU A 137 10.25 8.99 -15.23
N LEU A 138 8.92 8.98 -15.28
CA LEU A 138 8.15 8.01 -16.05
C LEU A 138 8.48 8.09 -17.55
N VAL A 139 8.47 9.31 -18.12
CA VAL A 139 8.78 9.52 -19.54
C VAL A 139 10.20 9.08 -19.86
N ASN A 140 11.19 9.52 -19.05
CA ASN A 140 12.59 9.12 -19.24
C ASN A 140 12.78 7.59 -19.17
N ALA A 141 12.10 6.92 -18.22
CA ALA A 141 12.17 5.47 -18.10
C ALA A 141 11.55 4.74 -19.31
N LEU A 142 10.43 5.25 -19.84
CA LEU A 142 9.78 4.71 -21.02
C LEU A 142 10.63 4.90 -22.29
N GLU A 143 11.24 6.07 -22.46
CA GLU A 143 12.16 6.34 -23.58
C GLU A 143 13.38 5.40 -23.54
N GLN A 144 13.98 5.22 -22.37
CA GLN A 144 15.09 4.27 -22.19
C GLN A 144 14.68 2.83 -22.51
N GLU A 145 13.50 2.37 -22.05
CA GLU A 145 12.98 1.03 -22.40
C GLU A 145 12.73 0.88 -23.90
N LYS A 146 12.24 1.94 -24.56
CA LYS A 146 12.04 1.99 -26.01
C LYS A 146 13.36 1.87 -26.77
N HIS A 147 14.39 2.61 -26.35
CA HIS A 147 15.73 2.54 -26.93
C HIS A 147 16.42 1.19 -26.70
N ALA A 148 16.18 0.55 -25.54
CA ALA A 148 16.74 -0.75 -25.20
C ALA A 148 16.00 -1.95 -25.83
N GLY A 149 14.94 -1.71 -26.63
CA GLY A 149 14.13 -2.77 -27.24
C GLY A 149 13.36 -3.65 -26.25
N LYS A 150 13.18 -3.19 -25.01
CA LYS A 150 12.58 -3.94 -23.89
C LYS A 150 11.28 -3.28 -23.41
N GLN A 151 10.46 -2.86 -24.37
CA GLN A 151 9.19 -2.19 -24.11
C GLN A 151 8.26 -3.10 -23.30
N GLY A 152 7.56 -2.53 -22.30
CA GLY A 152 6.54 -3.22 -21.51
C GLY A 152 6.99 -3.71 -20.13
N ARG A 153 8.27 -3.57 -19.77
CA ARG A 153 8.75 -3.92 -18.42
C ARG A 153 8.23 -2.98 -17.35
N LEU A 154 8.14 -1.68 -17.66
CA LEU A 154 7.54 -0.72 -16.74
C LEU A 154 6.04 -0.93 -16.62
N ALA A 155 5.34 -1.14 -17.74
CA ALA A 155 3.90 -1.44 -17.76
C ALA A 155 3.57 -2.67 -16.91
N ASN A 156 4.29 -3.78 -17.08
CA ASN A 156 4.09 -4.99 -16.26
C ASN A 156 4.36 -4.76 -14.77
N ARG A 157 5.30 -3.87 -14.41
CA ARG A 157 5.51 -3.49 -13.00
C ARG A 157 4.34 -2.69 -12.43
N LEU A 158 3.77 -1.79 -13.21
CA LEU A 158 2.63 -0.97 -12.80
C LEU A 158 1.34 -1.79 -12.67
N VAL A 159 1.14 -2.80 -13.53
CA VAL A 159 -0.02 -3.72 -13.44
C VAL A 159 -0.07 -4.49 -12.12
N HIS A 160 1.07 -4.76 -11.49
CA HIS A 160 1.13 -5.46 -10.20
C HIS A 160 1.17 -4.52 -8.97
N THR A 161 0.87 -3.24 -9.19
CA THR A 161 0.81 -2.19 -8.17
C THR A 161 -0.66 -1.83 -7.93
N ASP A 162 -1.05 -1.65 -6.67
CA ASP A 162 -2.43 -1.37 -6.29
C ASP A 162 -2.76 0.13 -6.40
N LEU A 163 -1.77 1.00 -6.15
CA LEU A 163 -1.91 2.45 -6.27
C LEU A 163 -0.66 3.05 -6.93
N VAL A 164 -0.86 3.85 -7.97
CA VAL A 164 0.19 4.61 -8.63
C VAL A 164 -0.12 6.10 -8.50
N ILE A 165 0.85 6.86 -8.02
CA ILE A 165 0.74 8.30 -7.85
C ILE A 165 1.63 8.96 -8.87
N PHE A 166 1.03 9.78 -9.73
CA PHE A 166 1.72 10.60 -10.69
C PHE A 166 1.80 12.04 -10.18
N ASP A 167 3.02 12.54 -9.97
CA ASP A 167 3.24 13.94 -9.60
C ASP A 167 3.72 14.76 -10.80
N GLU A 168 3.43 16.07 -10.77
CA GLU A 168 3.78 17.03 -11.82
C GLU A 168 3.06 16.76 -13.17
N LEU A 169 1.83 16.26 -13.12
CA LEU A 169 0.96 16.07 -14.28
C LEU A 169 0.65 17.37 -15.06
N GLY A 170 0.93 18.54 -14.50
CA GLY A 170 0.69 19.85 -15.13
C GLY A 170 1.43 20.08 -16.45
N TYR A 171 2.39 19.21 -16.81
CA TYR A 171 3.11 19.25 -18.07
C TYR A 171 2.55 18.32 -19.15
N LEU A 172 1.63 17.41 -18.81
CA LEU A 172 0.98 16.52 -19.77
C LEU A 172 -0.42 17.07 -20.08
N GLN A 173 -0.66 17.48 -21.33
CA GLN A 173 -2.03 17.62 -21.80
C GLN A 173 -2.68 16.23 -21.74
N PRO A 174 -3.73 15.99 -20.93
CA PRO A 174 -4.29 14.65 -20.81
C PRO A 174 -4.90 14.24 -22.15
N PRO A 175 -4.41 13.17 -22.81
CA PRO A 175 -5.16 12.56 -23.89
C PRO A 175 -6.32 11.78 -23.25
N CYS A 176 -7.55 12.13 -23.64
CA CYS A 176 -8.84 11.57 -23.19
C CYS A 176 -9.42 12.09 -21.86
N PRO A 177 -10.76 12.16 -21.76
CA PRO A 177 -11.46 12.59 -20.56
C PRO A 177 -11.28 11.52 -19.49
N VAL A 178 -10.30 11.71 -18.61
CA VAL A 178 -10.21 10.96 -17.36
C VAL A 178 -11.50 11.25 -16.61
N ALA A 179 -12.27 10.21 -16.28
CA ALA A 179 -13.50 10.34 -15.50
C ALA A 179 -13.15 11.06 -14.18
N GLN A 180 -13.49 12.36 -14.12
CA GLN A 180 -13.30 13.23 -12.98
C GLN A 180 -14.33 12.84 -11.92
N LEU A 181 -13.96 11.94 -11.01
CA LEU A 181 -14.68 11.78 -9.75
C LEU A 181 -13.67 12.11 -8.65
N ALA A 182 -13.98 13.15 -7.87
CA ALA A 182 -13.11 13.81 -6.90
C ALA A 182 -11.95 14.64 -7.51
N ALA A 183 -12.29 15.62 -8.34
CA ALA A 183 -11.47 16.81 -8.45
C ALA A 183 -11.64 17.61 -7.16
N THR A 184 -10.74 17.44 -6.19
CA THR A 184 -10.68 18.39 -5.07
C THR A 184 -9.99 19.63 -5.62
N GLN A 185 -10.78 20.67 -5.93
CA GLN A 185 -10.25 21.96 -6.32
C GLN A 185 -9.63 22.61 -5.07
N PHE A 186 -8.34 22.93 -5.14
CA PHE A 186 -7.67 23.84 -4.23
C PHE A 186 -7.80 25.26 -4.78
#